data_AF-A0A966YLC3-F1
#
_entry.id   AF-A0A966YLC3-F1
#
_cell.length_a   1.000
_cell.length_b   1.000
_cell.length_c   1.000
_cell.angle_alpha   90.00
_cell.angle_beta   90.00
_cell.angle_gamma   90.00
#
_symmetry.space_group_name_H-M   'P 1'
#
loop_
_entity.id
_entity.type
_entity.pdbx_description
1 polymer ?
#
loop_
_entity_poly.entity_id
_entity_poly.type
_entity_poly.pdbx_seq_one_letter_code
_entity_poly.pdbx_strand_id
1 'polypeptide(L)'
;SIPAEMARGDVLVWTGSLWHGGGANTTDGWRTGIAMNYCAGFIRQQENQQLGIPPERMATFSPELRQMCGLGVYRGLIGNIDKQSPAELLYGDPPQTHLWDQDPI
;
A
#
# COMPACT_ATOMS: atom_id res chain seq x y z
N SER A 1 -3.23 5.05 28.57
CA SER A 1 -2.89 5.20 27.13
C SER A 1 -2.28 6.58 26.92
N ILE A 2 -1.55 6.80 25.83
CA ILE A 2 -1.06 8.12 25.41
C ILE A 2 -1.74 8.44 24.08
N PRO A 3 -2.55 9.52 23.98
CA PRO A 3 -3.16 9.92 22.71
C PRO A 3 -2.12 10.45 21.73
N ALA A 4 -2.26 10.08 20.45
CA ALA A 4 -1.55 10.75 19.35
C ALA A 4 -2.42 11.91 18.84
N GLU A 5 -2.27 13.08 19.46
CA GLU A 5 -2.95 14.30 19.02
C GLU A 5 -2.36 14.79 17.69
N MET A 6 -3.23 15.10 16.74
CA MET A 6 -2.86 15.41 15.36
C MET A 6 -3.81 16.46 14.78
N ALA A 7 -3.24 17.45 14.08
CA ALA A 7 -3.98 18.35 13.22
C ALA A 7 -4.35 17.66 11.90
N ARG A 8 -5.26 18.27 11.13
CA ARG A 8 -5.58 17.79 9.78
C ARG A 8 -4.33 17.82 8.91
N GLY A 9 -3.97 16.67 8.35
CA GLY A 9 -2.82 16.52 7.46
C GLY A 9 -1.57 15.96 8.16
N ASP A 10 -1.56 15.91 9.49
CA ASP A 10 -0.52 15.20 10.22
C ASP A 10 -0.60 13.69 9.93
N VAL A 11 0.55 13.03 9.94
CA VAL A 11 0.68 11.60 9.68
C VAL A 11 1.39 10.95 10.86
N LEU A 12 0.75 9.92 11.44
CA LEU A 12 1.38 9.02 12.37
C LEU A 12 1.90 7.80 11.60
N VAL A 13 3.19 7.48 11.76
CA VAL A 13 3.80 6.25 11.25
C VAL A 13 4.22 5.40 12.44
N TRP A 14 3.87 4.12 12.43
CA TRP A 14 4.25 3.19 13.47
C TRP A 14 4.53 1.80 12.91
N THR A 15 5.31 1.02 13.65
CA THR A 15 5.58 -0.38 13.30
C THR A 15 4.40 -1.27 13.68
N GLY A 16 4.17 -2.35 12.93
CA GLY A 16 3.07 -3.29 13.19
C GLY A 16 3.14 -3.99 14.56
N SER A 17 4.28 -3.95 15.24
CA SER A 17 4.48 -4.50 16.58
C SER A 17 4.11 -3.53 17.71
N LEU A 18 3.80 -2.26 17.42
CA LEU A 18 3.40 -1.29 18.43
C LEU A 18 2.01 -1.64 18.98
N TRP A 19 1.87 -1.74 20.30
CA TRP A 19 0.55 -1.87 20.93
C TRP A 19 -0.23 -0.54 20.81
N HIS A 20 -1.36 -0.56 20.11
CA HIS A 20 -2.16 0.63 19.84
C HIS A 20 -3.64 0.29 19.68
N GLY A 21 -4.49 1.32 19.64
CA GLY A 21 -5.93 1.18 19.42
C GLY A 21 -6.61 2.53 19.27
N GLY A 22 -7.86 2.51 18.79
CA GLY A 22 -8.68 3.72 18.71
C GLY A 22 -9.04 4.26 20.10
N GLY A 23 -8.85 5.56 20.32
CA GLY A 23 -9.35 6.26 21.51
C GLY A 23 -10.86 6.53 21.44
N ALA A 24 -11.49 6.68 22.60
CA ALA A 24 -12.90 7.07 22.70
C ALA A 24 -13.12 8.46 22.08
N ASN A 25 -14.20 8.61 21.31
CA ASN A 25 -14.68 9.92 20.86
C ASN A 25 -15.75 10.42 21.83
N THR A 26 -15.46 11.51 22.55
CA THR A 26 -16.36 12.10 23.56
C THR A 26 -17.03 13.38 23.06
N THR A 27 -17.10 13.57 21.75
CA THR A 27 -17.74 14.74 21.10
C THR A 27 -18.95 14.30 20.29
N ASP A 28 -19.82 15.25 19.91
CA ASP A 28 -20.98 14.98 19.06
C ASP A 28 -20.61 14.87 17.55
N GLY A 29 -19.34 15.08 17.20
CA GLY A 29 -18.84 15.09 15.82
C GLY A 29 -18.13 13.80 15.41
N TRP A 30 -17.90 13.64 14.11
CA TRP A 30 -17.12 12.52 13.56
C TRP A 30 -15.61 12.76 13.69
N ARG A 31 -14.88 11.72 14.09
CA ARG A 31 -13.41 11.67 14.02
C ARG A 31 -12.99 10.78 12.86
N THR A 32 -12.62 11.41 11.73
CA THR A 32 -12.22 10.70 10.51
C THR A 32 -10.70 10.58 10.40
N GLY A 33 -10.24 9.38 10.04
CA GLY A 33 -8.85 9.13 9.68
C GLY A 33 -8.79 8.15 8.50
N ILE A 34 -7.67 8.15 7.80
CA ILE A 34 -7.38 7.18 6.74
C ILE A 34 -6.27 6.28 7.26
N ALA A 35 -6.51 4.98 7.28
CA ALA A 35 -5.50 3.98 7.61
C ALA A 35 -4.90 3.42 6.32
N MET A 36 -3.57 3.41 6.24
CA MET A 36 -2.82 2.79 5.15
C MET A 36 -1.78 1.87 5.77
N ASN A 37 -1.72 0.63 5.29
CA ASN A 37 -0.80 -0.39 5.80
C ASN A 37 0.16 -0.82 4.69
N TYR A 38 1.45 -0.75 4.98
CA TYR A 38 2.50 -1.32 4.15
C TYR A 38 2.99 -2.61 4.80
N CYS A 39 3.18 -3.64 3.99
CA CYS A 39 3.66 -4.95 4.43
C CYS A 39 4.80 -5.40 3.52
N ALA A 40 5.58 -6.38 3.97
CA ALA A 40 6.54 -7.02 3.10
C ALA A 40 5.84 -7.61 1.87
N GLY A 41 6.45 -7.49 0.68
CA GLY A 41 5.78 -7.79 -0.59
C GLY A 41 5.40 -9.26 -0.81
N PHE A 42 5.80 -10.17 0.08
CA PHE A 42 5.35 -11.56 0.09
C PHE A 42 4.07 -11.80 0.93
N ILE A 43 3.61 -10.80 1.67
CA ILE A 43 2.39 -10.87 2.47
C ILE A 43 1.20 -10.51 1.57
N ARG A 44 0.14 -11.33 1.63
CA ARG A 44 -1.12 -11.05 0.93
C ARG A 44 -1.74 -9.76 1.48
N GLN A 45 -2.17 -8.88 0.59
CA GLN A 45 -2.89 -7.65 0.95
C GLN A 45 -4.21 -7.96 1.67
N GLN A 46 -4.57 -7.12 2.64
CA GLN A 46 -5.86 -7.20 3.34
C GLN A 46 -7.02 -6.87 2.39
N GLU A 47 -6.88 -5.80 1.61
CA GLU A 47 -7.79 -5.46 0.52
C GLU A 47 -7.21 -5.98 -0.80
N ASN A 48 -8.03 -6.70 -1.57
CA ASN A 48 -7.60 -7.21 -2.87
C ASN A 48 -7.71 -6.12 -3.94
N GLN A 49 -6.73 -5.22 -3.97
CA GLN A 49 -6.73 -4.06 -4.86
C GLN A 49 -6.59 -4.46 -6.34
N GLN A 50 -5.89 -5.56 -6.64
CA GLN A 50 -5.75 -6.09 -8.00
C GLN A 50 -7.08 -6.45 -8.65
N LEU A 51 -8.07 -6.91 -7.86
CA LEU A 51 -9.42 -7.22 -8.34
C LEU A 51 -10.47 -6.16 -7.98
N GLY A 52 -10.24 -5.40 -6.91
CA GLY A 52 -11.18 -4.41 -6.39
C GLY A 52 -11.14 -3.07 -7.12
N ILE A 53 -10.01 -2.75 -7.76
CA ILE A 53 -9.86 -1.55 -8.58
C ILE A 53 -10.15 -1.91 -10.04
N PRO A 54 -11.12 -1.25 -10.69
CA PRO A 54 -11.41 -1.53 -12.09
C PRO A 54 -10.19 -1.34 -13.00
N PRO A 55 -9.96 -2.20 -14.01
CA PRO A 55 -8.76 -2.13 -14.86
C PRO A 55 -8.56 -0.76 -15.53
N GLU A 56 -9.64 -0.12 -15.96
CA GLU A 56 -9.60 1.22 -16.57
C GLU A 56 -9.16 2.30 -15.59
N ARG A 57 -9.46 2.15 -14.29
CA ARG A 57 -8.95 3.02 -13.24
C ARG A 57 -7.49 2.74 -12.98
N MET A 58 -7.12 1.47 -12.85
CA MET A 58 -5.75 1.05 -12.60
C MET A 58 -4.79 1.52 -13.71
N ALA A 59 -5.23 1.51 -14.97
CA ALA A 59 -4.47 2.01 -16.11
C ALA A 59 -4.11 3.51 -16.03
N THR A 60 -4.83 4.30 -15.23
CA THR A 60 -4.54 5.74 -15.03
C THR A 60 -3.46 6.00 -13.98
N PHE A 61 -3.07 4.99 -13.22
CA PHE A 61 -2.11 5.13 -12.13
C PHE A 61 -0.67 5.14 -12.65
N SER A 62 0.20 5.88 -11.96
CA SER A 62 1.63 5.83 -12.23
C SER A 62 2.18 4.41 -12.02
N PRO A 63 3.31 4.05 -12.65
CA PRO A 63 3.95 2.75 -12.42
C PRO A 63 4.17 2.45 -10.93
N GLU A 64 4.61 3.43 -10.15
CA GLU A 64 4.86 3.29 -8.71
C GLU A 64 3.57 2.99 -7.94
N LEU A 65 2.47 3.68 -8.26
CA LEU A 65 1.19 3.42 -7.60
C LEU A 65 0.64 2.04 -7.99
N ARG A 66 0.81 1.59 -9.24
CA ARG A 66 0.44 0.23 -9.63
C ARG A 66 1.25 -0.82 -8.88
N GLN A 67 2.55 -0.60 -8.67
CA GLN A 67 3.36 -1.46 -7.82
C GLN A 67 2.80 -1.51 -6.39
N MET A 68 2.47 -0.36 -5.78
CA MET A 68 1.86 -0.32 -4.43
C MET A 68 0.49 -1.02 -4.38
N CYS A 69 -0.27 -1.02 -5.47
CA CYS A 69 -1.53 -1.77 -5.59
C CYS A 69 -1.34 -3.29 -5.80
N GLY A 70 -0.09 -3.78 -5.74
CA GLY A 70 0.23 -5.21 -5.82
C GLY A 70 0.55 -5.69 -7.24
N LEU A 71 0.68 -4.81 -8.23
CA LEU A 71 1.07 -5.21 -9.60
C LEU A 71 2.60 -5.29 -9.80
N GLY A 72 3.37 -5.10 -8.72
CA GLY A 72 4.82 -5.30 -8.68
C GLY A 72 5.22 -6.74 -8.33
N VAL A 73 6.53 -7.00 -8.29
CA VAL A 73 7.08 -8.32 -7.92
C VAL A 73 8.11 -8.14 -6.82
N TYR A 74 7.93 -8.81 -5.68
CA TYR A 74 8.89 -8.75 -4.58
C TYR A 74 10.09 -9.65 -4.86
N ARG A 75 11.29 -9.07 -4.74
CA ARG A 75 12.61 -9.64 -5.02
C ARG A 75 12.69 -10.36 -6.37
N GLY A 76 12.01 -9.82 -7.37
CA GLY A 76 11.97 -10.36 -8.73
C GLY A 76 11.33 -11.76 -8.84
N LEU A 77 10.70 -12.27 -7.78
CA LEU A 77 10.14 -13.62 -7.75
C LEU A 77 8.68 -13.66 -7.30
N ILE A 78 8.31 -13.02 -6.20
CA ILE A 78 6.98 -13.21 -5.60
C ILE A 78 5.97 -12.26 -6.22
N GLY A 79 4.84 -12.81 -6.69
CA GLY A 79 3.75 -12.03 -7.31
C GLY A 79 3.84 -11.90 -8.84
N ASN A 80 4.76 -12.61 -9.49
CA ASN A 80 4.92 -12.60 -10.94
C ASN A 80 3.80 -13.35 -11.69
N ILE A 81 3.61 -13.00 -12.96
CA ILE A 81 2.89 -13.80 -13.95
C ILE A 81 3.91 -14.14 -15.04
N ASP A 82 4.15 -15.43 -15.28
CA ASP A 82 5.12 -15.90 -16.28
C ASP A 82 6.51 -15.24 -16.21
N LYS A 83 7.00 -15.00 -14.98
CA LYS A 83 8.27 -14.32 -14.65
C LYS A 83 8.31 -12.83 -14.98
N GLN A 84 7.16 -12.21 -15.28
CA GLN A 84 7.00 -10.77 -15.46
C GLN A 84 6.17 -10.17 -14.32
N SER A 85 6.28 -8.85 -14.14
CA SER A 85 5.35 -8.18 -13.24
C SER A 85 3.95 -8.11 -13.87
N PRO A 86 2.87 -8.23 -13.08
CA PRO A 86 1.53 -7.96 -13.58
C PRO A 86 1.39 -6.59 -14.25
N ALA A 87 2.13 -5.58 -13.75
CA ALA A 87 2.14 -4.23 -14.33
C ALA A 87 2.71 -4.21 -15.76
N GLU A 88 3.83 -4.89 -15.98
CA GLU A 88 4.45 -5.06 -17.31
C GLU A 88 3.48 -5.78 -18.26
N LEU A 89 2.94 -6.91 -17.83
CA LEU A 89 2.09 -7.75 -18.67
C LEU A 89 0.77 -7.08 -19.07
N LEU A 90 0.10 -6.41 -18.12
CA LEU A 90 -1.26 -5.90 -18.32
C LEU A 90 -1.32 -4.46 -18.82
N TYR A 91 -0.28 -3.67 -18.55
CA TYR A 91 -0.31 -2.23 -18.79
C TYR A 91 0.94 -1.71 -19.52
N GLY A 92 1.89 -2.59 -19.86
CA GLY A 92 3.08 -2.23 -20.63
C GLY A 92 4.11 -1.42 -19.84
N ASP A 93 4.12 -1.54 -18.51
CA ASP A 93 5.14 -0.89 -17.70
C ASP A 93 6.53 -1.38 -18.05
N PRO A 94 7.55 -0.50 -18.07
CA PRO A 94 8.92 -0.93 -18.23
C PRO A 94 9.30 -1.87 -17.07
N PRO A 95 10.17 -2.87 -17.31
CA PRO A 95 10.74 -3.65 -16.24
C PRO A 95 11.43 -2.74 -15.21
N GLN A 96 11.02 -2.83 -13.96
CA GLN A 96 11.54 -2.00 -12.87
C GLN A 96 11.87 -2.86 -11.65
N THR A 97 12.94 -2.50 -10.95
CA THR A 97 13.17 -2.98 -9.58
C THR A 97 12.04 -2.48 -8.71
N HIS A 98 11.40 -3.41 -8.00
CA HIS A 98 10.30 -3.09 -7.09
C HIS A 98 10.71 -2.01 -6.11
N LEU A 99 9.79 -1.08 -5.81
CA LEU A 99 10.05 0.10 -4.96
C LEU A 99 10.78 -0.25 -3.65
N TRP A 100 10.41 -1.36 -3.01
CA TRP A 100 10.96 -1.77 -1.71
C TRP A 100 12.21 -2.66 -1.79
N ASP A 101 12.65 -3.03 -2.99
CA ASP A 101 13.87 -3.81 -3.23
C ASP A 101 15.04 -2.95 -3.73
N GLN A 102 14.80 -1.66 -3.96
CA GLN A 102 15.86 -0.71 -4.25
C GLN A 102 16.75 -0.55 -3.01
N ASP A 103 18.06 -0.35 -3.22
CA ASP A 103 19.00 -0.05 -2.12
C ASP A 103 18.46 1.10 -1.27
N PRO A 104 18.68 1.08 0.06
CA PRO A 104 18.04 2.04 0.96
C PRO A 104 18.31 3.48 0.51
N ILE A 105 17.24 4.29 0.52
CA ILE A 105 17.29 5.76 0.42
C ILE A 105 18.15 6.32 1.55
#